data_AF-A0A8S0XYU2-F1
#
_entry.id   AF-A0A8S0XYU2-F1
#
_cell.length_a   1.000
_cell.length_b   1.000
_cell.length_c   1.000
_cell.angle_alpha   90.00
_cell.angle_beta   90.00
_cell.angle_gamma   90.00
#
_symmetry.space_group_name_H-M   'P 1'
#
loop_
_entity.id
_entity.type
_entity.pdbx_description
1 polymer ?
#
loop_
_entity_poly.entity_id
_entity_poly.type
_entity_poly.pdbx_seq_one_letter_code
_entity_poly.pdbx_strand_id
1 'polypeptide(L)'
;MAVRRFALPPGLYYIKTTDGTGRNVVSPGADNQQLFVGTPSPDPSQQWLISGDGTMRAMNVTSGRFSLANLNLALVPQAVIRSTSSVQWSINVEWDDASNSYLGPIMANDSSKRRFALNGNNIELAAASSNQEWNFVPVK
;
A
#
# COMPACT_ATOMS: atom_id res chain seq x y z
N MET A 1 -12.37 -22.95 9.80
CA MET A 1 -11.60 -23.21 8.57
C MET A 1 -10.34 -22.37 8.65
N ALA A 2 -9.18 -22.91 8.28
CA ALA A 2 -7.95 -22.11 8.25
C ALA A 2 -8.00 -21.18 7.03
N VAL A 3 -7.80 -19.87 7.24
CA VAL A 3 -7.66 -18.90 6.16
C VAL A 3 -6.40 -19.25 5.35
N ARG A 4 -6.56 -19.47 4.04
CA ARG A 4 -5.42 -19.75 3.15
C ARG A 4 -4.89 -18.44 2.58
N ARG A 5 -3.84 -17.91 3.19
CA ARG A 5 -3.13 -16.73 2.66
C ARG A 5 -2.10 -17.12 1.61
N PHE A 6 -1.92 -16.26 0.62
CA PHE A 6 -0.95 -16.39 -0.47
C PHE A 6 -0.38 -15.03 -0.85
N ALA A 7 0.69 -15.00 -1.65
CA ALA A 7 1.26 -13.75 -2.12
C ALA A 7 0.31 -13.04 -3.09
N LEU A 8 0.11 -11.73 -2.93
CA LEU A 8 -0.72 -10.95 -3.84
C LEU A 8 -0.23 -11.13 -5.31
N PRO A 9 -1.10 -11.50 -6.26
CA PRO A 9 -0.71 -11.61 -7.66
C PRO A 9 -0.21 -10.27 -8.22
N PRO A 10 0.76 -10.27 -9.16
CA PRO A 10 1.18 -9.04 -9.82
C PRO A 10 0.01 -8.39 -10.57
N GLY A 11 -0.11 -7.07 -10.54
CA GLY A 11 -1.21 -6.36 -11.20
C GLY A 11 -1.34 -4.90 -10.82
N LEU A 12 -2.35 -4.24 -11.37
CA LEU A 12 -2.71 -2.86 -11.05
C LEU A 12 -3.88 -2.87 -10.05
N TYR A 13 -3.71 -2.18 -8.93
CA TYR A 13 -4.68 -2.21 -7.82
C TYR A 13 -4.99 -0.81 -7.30
N TYR A 14 -6.22 -0.62 -6.82
CA TYR A 14 -6.51 0.33 -5.76
C TYR A 14 -6.24 -0.33 -4.41
N ILE A 15 -5.51 0.33 -3.53
CA ILE A 15 -5.28 -0.14 -2.16
C ILE A 15 -6.21 0.68 -1.26
N LYS A 16 -7.17 0.02 -0.63
CA LYS A 16 -8.24 0.67 0.13
C LYS A 16 -8.14 0.41 1.62
N THR A 17 -8.58 1.40 2.40
CA THR A 17 -8.78 1.23 3.84
C THR A 17 -9.91 0.24 4.13
N THR A 18 -9.76 -0.51 5.22
CA THR A 18 -10.73 -1.50 5.72
C THR A 18 -11.63 -0.92 6.82
N ASP A 19 -11.48 0.36 7.15
CA ASP A 19 -12.20 1.11 8.20
C ASP A 19 -13.64 1.51 7.82
N GLY A 20 -14.21 0.92 6.77
CA GLY A 20 -15.53 1.25 6.23
C GLY A 20 -15.61 2.54 5.41
N THR A 21 -14.57 3.39 5.41
CA THR A 21 -14.55 4.62 4.58
C THR A 21 -14.13 4.35 3.14
N GLY A 22 -13.44 3.23 2.89
CA GLY A 22 -13.02 2.78 1.56
C GLY A 22 -12.05 3.74 0.85
N ARG A 23 -11.31 4.57 1.60
CA ARG A 23 -10.35 5.56 1.06
C ARG A 23 -9.20 4.86 0.34
N ASN A 24 -8.70 5.46 -0.73
CA ASN A 24 -7.59 4.92 -1.51
C ASN A 24 -6.25 5.44 -1.00
N VAL A 25 -5.21 4.60 -1.02
CA VAL A 25 -3.82 5.02 -0.84
C VAL A 25 -3.37 5.88 -2.02
N VAL A 26 -2.83 7.05 -1.73
CA VAL A 26 -2.42 8.08 -2.69
C VAL A 26 -0.90 8.28 -2.65
N SER A 27 -0.28 8.25 -3.82
CA SER A 27 1.10 8.71 -4.00
C SER A 27 1.11 10.24 -4.14
N PRO A 28 1.81 10.98 -3.27
CA PRO A 28 1.85 12.44 -3.33
C PRO A 28 2.61 12.96 -4.57
N GLY A 29 2.53 14.26 -4.84
CA GLY A 29 3.06 14.88 -6.06
C GLY A 29 4.59 15.00 -6.12
N ALA A 30 5.27 15.02 -4.97
CA ALA A 30 6.73 15.20 -4.88
C ALA A 30 7.40 14.11 -4.03
N ASP A 31 8.66 13.80 -4.35
CA ASP A 31 9.44 12.79 -3.64
C ASP A 31 9.69 13.21 -2.19
N ASN A 32 9.89 12.23 -1.31
CA ASN A 32 10.00 12.37 0.15
C ASN A 32 8.73 12.86 0.87
N GLN A 33 7.62 13.08 0.15
CA GLN A 33 6.32 13.28 0.77
C GLN A 33 5.71 11.95 1.21
N GLN A 34 5.00 11.98 2.33
CA GLN A 34 4.35 10.80 2.90
C GLN A 34 3.14 10.39 2.07
N LEU A 35 2.96 9.08 1.88
CA LEU A 35 1.73 8.52 1.34
C LEU A 35 0.59 8.78 2.33
N PHE A 36 -0.59 9.02 1.78
CA PHE A 36 -1.78 9.27 2.57
C PHE A 36 -2.98 8.54 1.96
N VAL A 37 -4.10 8.53 2.65
CA VAL A 37 -5.38 8.03 2.13
C VAL A 37 -6.30 9.18 1.79
N GLY A 38 -6.96 9.09 0.64
CA GLY A 38 -7.85 10.12 0.10
C GLY A 38 -9.16 9.55 -0.42
N THR A 39 -10.08 10.45 -0.80
CA THR A 39 -11.34 10.07 -1.45
C THR A 39 -11.05 9.26 -2.71
N PRO A 40 -11.71 8.10 -2.90
CA PRO A 40 -11.50 7.28 -4.09
C PRO A 40 -11.77 8.05 -5.38
N SER A 41 -10.81 7.99 -6.30
CA SER A 41 -10.92 8.58 -7.64
C SER A 41 -10.20 7.69 -8.65
N PRO A 42 -10.45 7.85 -9.95
CA PRO A 42 -9.72 7.14 -10.99
C PRO A 42 -8.29 7.67 -11.22
N ASP A 43 -7.81 8.61 -10.40
CA ASP A 43 -6.50 9.24 -10.57
C ASP A 43 -5.35 8.21 -10.55
N PRO A 44 -4.43 8.22 -11.54
CA PRO A 44 -3.26 7.33 -11.57
C PRO A 44 -2.37 7.37 -10.32
N SER A 45 -2.39 8.46 -9.55
CA SER A 45 -1.70 8.57 -8.25
C SER A 45 -2.31 7.67 -7.16
N GLN A 46 -3.53 7.18 -7.37
CA GLN A 46 -4.23 6.23 -6.49
C GLN A 46 -4.16 4.78 -7.00
N GLN A 47 -3.57 4.56 -8.17
CA GLN A 47 -3.41 3.25 -8.79
C GLN A 47 -1.99 2.74 -8.58
N TRP A 48 -1.86 1.53 -8.07
CA TRP A 48 -0.59 0.92 -7.71
C TRP A 48 -0.33 -0.32 -8.56
N LEU A 49 0.69 -0.23 -9.41
CA LEU A 49 1.27 -1.41 -10.05
C LEU A 49 2.14 -2.14 -9.02
N ILE A 50 1.72 -3.34 -8.65
CA ILE A 50 2.41 -4.18 -7.69
C ILE A 50 3.02 -5.36 -8.44
N SER A 51 4.34 -5.52 -8.36
CA SER A 51 5.06 -6.64 -8.99
C SER A 51 5.13 -7.87 -8.08
N GLY A 52 5.53 -9.01 -8.62
CA GLY A 52 5.58 -10.29 -7.87
C GLY A 52 6.58 -10.33 -6.72
N ASP A 53 7.51 -9.37 -6.66
CA ASP A 53 8.42 -9.15 -5.54
C ASP A 53 7.86 -8.16 -4.49
N GLY A 54 6.62 -7.70 -4.67
CA GLY A 54 5.94 -6.77 -3.78
C GLY A 54 6.38 -5.30 -3.94
N THR A 55 7.18 -4.96 -4.96
CA THR A 55 7.49 -3.55 -5.25
C THR A 55 6.22 -2.82 -5.69
N MET A 56 5.92 -1.67 -5.06
CA MET A 56 4.71 -0.88 -5.30
C MET A 56 5.03 0.40 -6.07
N ARG A 57 4.46 0.56 -7.27
CA ARG A 57 4.67 1.71 -8.16
C ARG A 57 3.38 2.47 -8.44
N ALA A 58 3.40 3.78 -8.35
CA ALA A 58 2.29 4.65 -8.77
C ALA A 58 2.76 5.65 -9.82
N MET A 59 1.88 6.06 -10.74
CA MET A 59 2.20 7.07 -11.74
C MET A 59 2.00 8.48 -11.14
N ASN A 60 3.00 9.36 -11.31
CA ASN A 60 2.83 10.77 -11.05
C ASN A 60 2.17 11.44 -12.26
N VAL A 61 0.95 11.95 -12.08
CA VAL A 61 0.22 12.66 -13.14
C VAL A 61 0.88 13.98 -13.54
N THR A 62 1.55 14.67 -12.61
CA THR A 62 2.19 15.97 -12.84
C THR A 62 3.51 15.83 -13.62
N SER A 63 4.31 14.79 -13.33
CA SER A 63 5.62 14.61 -13.97
C SER A 63 5.66 13.52 -15.04
N GLY A 64 4.61 12.70 -15.16
CA GLY A 64 4.56 11.54 -16.05
C GLY A 64 5.51 10.39 -15.64
N ARG A 65 6.17 10.50 -14.48
CA ARG A 65 7.15 9.51 -13.99
C ARG A 65 6.53 8.56 -12.97
N PHE A 66 7.00 7.32 -12.96
CA PHE A 66 6.67 6.39 -11.89
C PHE A 66 7.39 6.76 -10.59
N SER A 67 6.68 6.57 -9.49
CA SER A 67 7.20 6.65 -8.13
C SER A 67 7.04 5.33 -7.41
N LEU A 68 7.83 5.12 -6.38
CA LEU A 68 7.85 3.93 -5.55
C LEU A 68 7.44 4.26 -4.12
N ALA A 69 6.75 3.32 -3.45
CA ALA A 69 6.55 3.39 -2.01
C ALA A 69 7.83 2.94 -1.28
N ASN A 70 8.36 3.78 -0.39
CA ASN A 70 9.60 3.53 0.35
C ASN A 70 9.45 3.99 1.82
N LEU A 71 10.43 3.71 2.65
CA LEU A 71 10.50 4.13 4.03
C LEU A 71 11.36 5.38 4.18
N ASN A 72 10.87 6.32 4.99
CA ASN A 72 11.73 7.34 5.55
C ASN A 72 12.40 6.80 6.82
N LEU A 73 13.65 6.38 6.71
CA LEU A 73 14.41 5.79 7.82
C LEU A 73 14.76 6.80 8.92
N ALA A 74 14.66 8.11 8.65
CA ALA A 74 14.98 9.17 9.62
C ALA A 74 13.83 9.52 10.57
N LEU A 75 12.62 8.98 10.35
CA LEU A 75 11.44 9.26 11.16
C LEU A 75 11.08 8.09 12.08
N VAL A 76 10.55 8.41 13.27
CA VAL A 76 9.98 7.44 14.22
C VAL A 76 8.61 7.99 14.70
N PRO A 77 7.48 7.32 14.42
CA PRO A 77 7.35 6.13 13.56
C PRO A 77 7.78 6.40 12.11
N GLN A 78 8.22 5.35 11.41
CA GLN A 78 8.71 5.49 10.04
C GLN A 78 7.55 5.76 9.09
N ALA A 79 7.59 6.92 8.43
CA ALA A 79 6.64 7.28 7.39
C ALA A 79 6.88 6.44 6.13
N VAL A 80 5.80 6.05 5.45
CA VAL A 80 5.87 5.51 4.09
C VAL A 80 5.82 6.70 3.13
N ILE A 81 6.88 6.87 2.34
CA ILE A 81 7.07 8.02 1.46
C ILE A 81 7.09 7.62 0.00
N ARG A 82 6.83 8.61 -0.83
CA ARG A 82 7.15 8.58 -2.24
C ARG A 82 8.66 8.65 -2.47
N SER A 83 9.20 7.79 -3.33
CA SER A 83 10.62 7.78 -3.67
C SER A 83 10.88 7.34 -5.12
N THR A 84 12.11 7.51 -5.58
CA THR A 84 12.65 6.90 -6.79
C THR A 84 13.44 5.62 -6.50
N SER A 85 13.73 5.34 -5.22
CA SER A 85 14.33 4.10 -4.75
C SER A 85 13.26 3.08 -4.39
N SER A 86 13.50 1.80 -4.67
CA SER A 86 12.56 0.72 -4.41
C SER A 86 12.80 0.05 -3.06
N VAL A 87 11.71 -0.25 -2.35
CA VAL A 87 11.66 -1.22 -1.27
C VAL A 87 10.65 -2.29 -1.65
N GLN A 88 10.96 -3.54 -1.29
CA GLN A 88 10.05 -4.68 -1.45
C GLN A 88 9.16 -4.80 -0.21
N TRP A 89 7.90 -5.14 -0.44
CA TRP A 89 6.90 -5.34 0.60
C TRP A 89 6.45 -6.79 0.61
N SER A 90 6.23 -7.35 1.80
CA SER A 90 5.57 -8.65 1.94
C SER A 90 4.07 -8.43 2.06
N ILE A 91 3.32 -8.91 1.05
CA ILE A 91 1.87 -8.73 0.94
C ILE A 91 1.23 -10.13 0.89
N ASN A 92 0.70 -10.57 2.03
CA ASN A 92 0.08 -11.89 2.19
C ASN A 92 -1.43 -11.72 2.30
N VAL A 93 -2.16 -12.16 1.29
CA VAL A 93 -3.59 -11.89 1.15
C VAL A 93 -4.43 -13.15 1.14
N GLU A 94 -5.70 -12.98 1.44
CA GLU A 94 -6.77 -13.91 1.10
C GLU A 94 -7.67 -13.28 0.03
N TRP A 95 -8.33 -14.11 -0.78
CA TRP A 95 -9.32 -13.66 -1.75
C TRP A 95 -10.69 -13.52 -1.07
N ASP A 96 -11.34 -12.38 -1.27
CA ASP A 96 -12.72 -12.12 -0.85
C ASP A 96 -13.63 -12.16 -2.07
N ASP A 97 -14.42 -13.24 -2.17
CA ASP A 97 -15.39 -13.44 -3.25
C ASP A 97 -16.52 -12.41 -3.25
N ALA A 98 -16.89 -11.86 -2.08
CA ALA A 98 -18.02 -10.94 -1.98
C ALA A 98 -17.68 -9.57 -2.56
N SER A 99 -16.45 -9.10 -2.36
CA SER A 99 -15.96 -7.83 -2.89
C SER A 99 -15.11 -7.96 -4.16
N ASN A 100 -14.85 -9.19 -4.62
CA ASN A 100 -13.98 -9.49 -5.76
C ASN A 100 -12.63 -8.78 -5.63
N SER A 101 -12.01 -8.95 -4.46
CA SER A 101 -10.80 -8.25 -4.07
C SER A 101 -9.93 -9.10 -3.15
N TYR A 102 -8.72 -8.64 -2.86
CA TYR A 102 -7.81 -9.32 -1.95
C TYR A 102 -7.73 -8.57 -0.62
N LEU A 103 -7.74 -9.28 0.51
CA LEU A 103 -7.61 -8.70 1.84
C LEU A 103 -6.31 -9.16 2.49
N GLY A 104 -5.52 -8.23 3.03
CA GLY A 104 -4.36 -8.59 3.84
C GLY A 104 -3.46 -7.43 4.23
N PRO A 105 -2.43 -7.68 5.06
CA PRO A 105 -1.46 -6.67 5.46
C PRO A 105 -0.43 -6.37 4.37
N ILE A 106 0.12 -5.16 4.42
CA ILE A 106 1.36 -4.77 3.74
C ILE A 106 2.45 -4.68 4.80
N MET A 107 3.52 -5.45 4.67
CA MET A 107 4.56 -5.58 5.70
C MET A 107 5.94 -5.23 5.14
N ALA A 108 6.78 -4.61 5.97
CA ALA A 108 8.20 -4.47 5.65
C ALA A 108 8.83 -5.86 5.38
N ASN A 109 9.65 -5.97 4.33
CA ASN A 109 10.33 -7.22 3.97
C ASN A 109 11.60 -7.49 4.79
N ASP A 110 11.61 -7.06 6.05
CA ASP A 110 12.70 -7.26 7.00
C ASP A 110 12.25 -8.20 8.15
N SER A 111 13.10 -8.34 9.16
CA SER A 111 12.80 -9.11 10.37
C SER A 111 11.78 -8.43 11.29
N SER A 112 11.54 -7.13 11.14
CA SER A 112 10.63 -6.38 12.00
C SER A 112 9.17 -6.72 11.74
N LYS A 113 8.83 -7.12 10.50
CA LYS A 113 7.45 -7.41 10.04
C LYS A 113 6.44 -6.32 10.41
N ARG A 114 6.93 -5.09 10.55
CA ARG A 114 6.11 -3.90 10.80
C ARG A 114 5.18 -3.67 9.61
N ARG A 115 3.99 -3.17 9.91
CA ARG A 115 2.86 -3.15 8.97
C ARG A 115 2.51 -1.72 8.58
N PHE A 116 2.04 -1.53 7.35
CA PHE A 116 1.36 -0.30 6.97
C PHE A 116 0.18 -0.07 7.91
N ALA A 117 0.13 1.11 8.50
CA ALA A 117 -0.92 1.57 9.37
C ALA A 117 -1.29 3.01 9.05
N LEU A 118 -2.48 3.40 9.52
CA LEU A 118 -2.97 4.76 9.44
C LEU A 118 -2.59 5.55 10.69
N ASN A 119 -2.06 6.75 10.49
CA ASN A 119 -1.95 7.79 11.50
C ASN A 119 -2.70 9.02 10.98
N GLY A 120 -3.99 9.10 11.34
CA GLY A 120 -4.94 9.98 10.67
C GLY A 120 -5.11 9.57 9.20
N ASN A 121 -4.77 10.48 8.28
CA ASN A 121 -4.76 10.19 6.84
C ASN A 121 -3.42 9.67 6.33
N ASN A 122 -2.35 9.78 7.12
CA ASN A 122 -1.01 9.44 6.65
C ASN A 122 -0.70 7.96 6.87
N ILE A 123 0.18 7.41 6.04
CA ILE A 123 0.62 6.01 6.12
C ILE A 123 1.98 5.92 6.78
N GLU A 124 2.08 5.07 7.80
CA GLU A 124 3.31 4.80 8.54
C GLU A 124 3.49 3.31 8.81
N LEU A 125 4.67 2.93 9.33
CA LEU A 125 4.90 1.60 9.87
C LEU A 125 4.54 1.52 11.36
N ALA A 126 3.53 0.72 11.67
CA ALA A 126 3.20 0.31 13.03
C ALA A 126 3.87 -1.00 13.42
N ALA A 127 3.82 -1.32 14.72
CA ALA A 127 4.31 -2.58 15.27
C ALA A 127 3.69 -3.80 14.56
N ALA A 128 4.41 -4.92 14.53
CA ALA A 128 3.95 -6.16 13.90
C ALA A 128 2.65 -6.73 14.51
N SER A 129 2.32 -6.33 15.74
CA SER A 129 1.07 -6.63 16.44
C SER A 129 -0.13 -5.83 15.95
N SER A 130 0.07 -4.84 15.07
CA SER A 130 -1.04 -4.12 14.44
C SER A 130 -1.90 -5.07 13.62
N ASN A 131 -3.23 -4.97 13.75
CA ASN A 131 -4.18 -5.74 12.95
C ASN A 131 -4.63 -5.00 11.69
N GLN A 132 -3.90 -3.96 11.25
CA GLN A 132 -4.26 -3.24 10.04
C GLN A 132 -4.16 -4.14 8.81
N GLU A 133 -5.27 -4.24 8.08
CA GLU A 133 -5.36 -4.87 6.78
C GLU A 133 -5.80 -3.88 5.72
N TRP A 134 -5.50 -4.20 4.47
CA TRP A 134 -5.78 -3.39 3.31
C TRP A 134 -6.56 -4.22 2.30
N ASN A 135 -7.50 -3.57 1.62
CA ASN A 135 -8.27 -4.20 0.57
C ASN A 135 -7.68 -3.82 -0.80
N PHE A 136 -7.14 -4.79 -1.53
CA PHE A 136 -6.56 -4.62 -2.86
C PHE A 136 -7.62 -4.95 -3.92
N VAL A 137 -8.12 -3.91 -4.58
CA VAL A 137 -9.14 -4.03 -5.62
C VAL A 137 -8.46 -3.95 -6.98
N PRO A 138 -8.49 -5.01 -7.81
CA PRO A 138 -7.94 -4.97 -9.16
C PRO A 138 -8.56 -3.84 -9.99
N VAL A 139 -7.74 -3.08 -10.72
CA VAL A 139 -8.20 -2.11 -11.71
C VAL A 139 -8.65 -2.87 -12.96
N LYS A 140 -9.83 -2.55 -13.48
CA LYS A 140 -10.39 -3.12 -14.71
C LYS A 140 -10.07 -2.28 -15.93
#